data_AF-A0A4P9WDS5-F1
#
_entry.id   AF-A0A4P9WDS5-F1
#
_cell.length_a   1.000
_cell.length_b   1.000
_cell.length_c   1.000
_cell.angle_alpha   90.00
_cell.angle_beta   90.00
_cell.angle_gamma   90.00
#
_symmetry.space_group_name_H-M   'P 1'
#
loop_
_entity.id
_entity.type
_entity.pdbx_description
1 polymer ?
#
loop_
_entity_poly.entity_id
_entity_poly.type
_entity_poly.pdbx_seq_one_letter_code
_entity_poly.pdbx_strand_id
1 'polypeptide(L)' 'LAHHFPSPDPERVRPSKGDDRQKIWKKTSMLIWQKIADHRYGNVFMKPVKEEGYTDLIRQPMYRETVKSRIREGV' A
#
# COMPACT_ATOMS: atom_id res chain seq x y z
N LEU A 1 -22.27 -24.24 44.27
CA LEU A 1 -22.47 -23.45 43.04
C LEU A 1 -21.11 -22.99 42.55
N ALA A 2 -20.59 -23.62 41.49
CA ALA A 2 -19.33 -23.20 40.87
C ALA A 2 -19.62 -22.11 39.84
N HIS A 3 -19.09 -20.91 40.06
CA HIS A 3 -19.17 -19.82 39.08
C HIS A 3 -18.23 -20.15 37.92
N HIS A 4 -18.81 -20.46 36.75
CA HIS A 4 -18.08 -20.57 35.50
C HIS A 4 -17.62 -19.16 35.08
N PHE A 5 -16.32 -18.90 35.19
CA PHE A 5 -15.71 -17.69 34.62
C PHE A 5 -15.56 -17.90 33.11
N PRO A 6 -16.12 -17.00 32.27
CA PRO A 6 -15.93 -17.09 30.83
C PRO A 6 -14.46 -16.85 30.52
N SER A 7 -13.83 -17.81 29.84
CA SER A 7 -12.47 -17.68 29.33
C SER A 7 -12.39 -16.46 28.39
N PRO A 8 -11.34 -15.63 28.45
CA PRO A 8 -11.20 -14.49 27.55
C PRO A 8 -11.14 -15.01 26.11
N ASP A 9 -12.14 -14.60 25.32
CA ASP A 9 -12.28 -14.94 23.91
C ASP A 9 -11.01 -14.52 23.14
N PRO A 10 -10.25 -15.46 22.54
CA PRO A 10 -9.02 -15.15 21.82
C PRO A 10 -9.25 -14.32 20.54
N GLU A 11 -10.50 -14.14 20.07
CA GLU A 11 -10.78 -13.49 18.79
C GLU A 11 -11.06 -11.98 18.86
N ARG A 12 -11.24 -11.38 20.05
CA ARG A 12 -11.49 -9.93 20.11
C ARG A 12 -10.20 -9.11 20.17
N VAL A 13 -9.31 -9.33 19.18
CA VAL A 13 -8.24 -8.37 18.89
C VAL A 13 -8.91 -7.09 18.39
N ARG A 14 -9.18 -6.17 19.31
CA ARG A 14 -9.61 -4.82 18.95
C ARG A 14 -8.50 -4.24 18.07
N PRO A 15 -8.80 -3.80 16.84
CA PRO A 15 -7.78 -3.18 16.00
C PRO A 15 -7.11 -2.07 16.80
N SER A 16 -5.79 -2.10 16.82
CA SER A 16 -5.03 -1.00 17.42
C SER A 16 -5.37 0.27 16.64
N LYS A 17 -5.34 1.44 17.29
CA LYS A 17 -5.41 2.73 16.58
C LYS A 17 -4.33 2.84 15.48
N GLY A 18 -3.23 2.07 15.60
CA GLY A 18 -2.23 1.91 14.55
C GLY A 18 -2.77 1.25 13.28
N ASP A 19 -3.58 0.20 13.41
CA ASP A 19 -4.15 -0.55 12.28
C ASP A 19 -5.14 0.30 11.49
N ASP A 20 -5.97 1.10 12.17
CA ASP A 20 -6.94 1.97 11.52
C ASP A 20 -6.26 3.10 10.74
N ARG A 21 -5.20 3.69 11.30
CA ARG A 21 -4.39 4.69 10.60
C ARG A 21 -3.74 4.10 9.35
N GLN A 22 -3.19 2.89 9.45
CA GLN A 22 -2.56 2.23 8.29
C GLN A 22 -3.60 1.87 7.23
N LYS A 23 -4.79 1.39 7.60
CA LYS A 23 -5.89 1.14 6.66
C LYS A 23 -6.33 2.40 5.93
N ILE A 24 -6.51 3.51 6.65
CA ILE A 24 -6.87 4.81 6.06
C ILE A 24 -5.78 5.26 5.09
N TRP A 25 -4.51 5.17 5.49
CA TRP A 25 -3.38 5.49 4.62
C TRP A 25 -3.39 4.65 3.34
N LYS A 26 -3.50 3.33 3.44
CA LYS A 26 -3.53 2.43 2.27
C LYS A 26 -4.67 2.79 1.31
N LYS A 27 -5.87 3.06 1.84
CA LYS A 27 -7.05 3.43 1.05
C LYS A 27 -6.86 4.77 0.33
N THR A 28 -6.39 5.80 1.04
CA THR A 28 -6.16 7.13 0.47
C THR A 28 -5.05 7.11 -0.57
N SER A 29 -3.94 6.42 -0.28
CA SER A 29 -2.82 6.27 -1.23
C SER A 29 -3.25 5.53 -2.50
N MET A 30 -4.04 4.46 -2.37
CA MET A 30 -4.54 3.72 -3.53
C MET A 30 -5.51 4.55 -4.37
N LEU A 31 -6.33 5.42 -3.75
CA LEU A 31 -7.22 6.33 -4.47
C LEU A 31 -6.42 7.33 -5.33
N ILE A 32 -5.34 7.90 -4.79
CA ILE A 32 -4.47 8.82 -5.52
C ILE A 32 -3.76 8.07 -6.65
N TRP A 33 -3.24 6.88 -6.37
CA TRP A 33 -2.61 6.01 -7.36
C TRP A 33 -3.57 5.73 -8.54
N GLN A 34 -4.83 5.41 -8.27
CA GLN A 34 -5.84 5.13 -9.29
C GLN A 34 -6.11 6.36 -10.17
N LYS A 35 -6.25 7.55 -9.57
CA LYS A 35 -6.42 8.80 -10.33
C LYS A 35 -5.26 9.08 -11.29
N ILE A 36 -4.03 8.79 -10.86
CA ILE A 36 -2.83 8.91 -11.73
C ILE A 36 -2.87 7.83 -12.82
N ALA A 37 -3.30 6.61 -12.48
CA ALA A 37 -3.35 5.50 -13.41
C ALA A 37 -4.34 5.73 -14.57
N ASP A 38 -5.47 6.37 -14.27
CA ASP A 38 -6.56 6.66 -15.22
C ASP A 38 -6.31 7.92 -16.05
N HIS A 39 -5.24 8.67 -15.77
CA HIS A 39 -4.88 9.85 -16.55
C HIS A 39 -4.42 9.46 -17.97
N ARG A 40 -4.70 10.30 -18.98
CA ARG A 40 -4.33 10.05 -20.40
C ARG A 40 -2.84 9.77 -20.63
N TYR A 41 -1.98 10.33 -19.78
CA TYR A 41 -0.52 10.09 -19.80
C TYR A 41 -0.06 9.17 -18.68
N GLY A 42 -0.96 8.61 -17.87
CA GLY A 42 -0.61 7.75 -16.74
C GLY A 42 0.15 6.49 -17.15
N ASN A 43 0.02 6.07 -18.41
CA ASN A 43 0.67 4.86 -18.91
C ASN A 43 2.19 5.00 -19.09
N VAL A 44 2.73 6.21 -19.23
CA VAL A 44 4.20 6.41 -19.40
C VAL A 44 4.98 5.99 -18.16
N PHE A 45 4.33 5.94 -16.99
CA PHE A 45 4.94 5.55 -15.73
C PHE A 45 4.70 4.09 -15.37
N MET A 46 4.06 3.27 -16.22
CA MET A 46 3.67 1.90 -15.86
C MET A 46 4.86 1.01 -15.53
N LYS A 47 5.88 1.05 -16.39
CA LYS A 47 7.01 0.12 -16.41
C LYS A 47 8.34 0.89 -16.35
N PRO A 48 9.44 0.22 -15.97
CA PRO A 48 10.77 0.80 -16.06
C PRO A 48 11.06 1.30 -17.47
N VAL A 49 11.80 2.41 -17.56
CA VAL A 49 12.36 2.87 -18.83
C VAL A 49 13.45 1.90 -19.26
N LYS A 50 13.39 1.45 -20.51
CA LYS A 50 14.33 0.48 -21.12
C LYS A 50 15.37 1.14 -22.02
N GLU A 51 15.39 2.46 -22.07
CA GLU A 51 16.33 3.24 -22.85
C GLU A 51 17.76 3.06 -22.30
N GLU A 52 18.72 2.84 -23.19
CA GLU A 52 20.12 2.76 -22.82
C GLU A 52 20.59 4.07 -22.20
N GLY A 53 21.44 4.00 -21.16
CA GLY A 53 21.90 5.18 -20.42
C GLY A 53 20.89 5.75 -19.41
N TYR A 54 19.63 5.31 -19.41
CA TYR A 54 18.64 5.80 -18.44
C TYR A 54 19.08 5.55 -16.99
N THR A 55 19.56 4.35 -16.69
CA THR A 55 20.03 3.98 -15.34
C THR A 55 21.39 4.56 -14.97
N ASP A 56 22.14 5.07 -15.96
CA ASP A 56 23.43 5.72 -15.70
C ASP A 56 23.19 7.11 -15.04
N LEU A 57 22.09 7.76 -15.41
CA LEU A 57 21.66 9.03 -14.83
C LEU A 57 20.69 8.84 -13.65
N ILE A 58 19.71 7.96 -13.80
CA ILE A 58 18.63 7.76 -12.82
C ILE A 58 18.96 6.59 -11.89
N ARG A 59 19.44 6.93 -10.68
CA ARG A 59 19.94 5.95 -9.69
C ARG A 59 18.85 5.19 -8.93
N GLN A 60 17.64 5.74 -8.83
CA GLN A 60 16.52 5.10 -8.16
C GLN A 60 15.26 5.16 -9.02
N PRO A 61 15.16 4.32 -10.07
CA PRO A 61 13.97 4.25 -10.89
C PRO A 61 12.72 3.94 -10.06
N MET A 62 11.62 4.62 -10.36
CA MET A 62 10.32 4.37 -9.75
C MET A 62 9.26 4.30 -10.83
N TYR A 63 8.37 3.31 -10.71
CA TYR A 63 7.29 3.11 -11.66
C TYR A 63 6.01 2.73 -10.93
N ARG A 64 4.90 2.89 -11.63
CA ARG A 64 3.54 2.84 -11.09
C ARG A 64 3.23 1.50 -10.44
N GLU A 65 3.72 0.39 -11.01
CA GLU A 65 3.55 -0.94 -10.40
C GLU A 65 4.30 -1.07 -9.06
N THR A 66 5.52 -0.56 -8.95
CA THR A 66 6.28 -0.55 -7.68
C THR A 66 5.56 0.25 -6.61
N VAL A 67 5.06 1.44 -6.94
CA VAL A 67 4.29 2.26 -6.00
C VAL A 67 3.03 1.53 -5.55
N LYS A 68 2.33 0.85 -6.47
CA LYS A 68 1.14 0.04 -6.13
C LYS A 68 1.47 -1.07 -5.14
N SER A 69 2.60 -1.77 -5.34
CA SER A 69 3.05 -2.85 -4.45
C SER A 69 3.36 -2.32 -3.06
N ARG A 70 4.13 -1.23 -2.96
CA ARG A 70 4.49 -0.59 -1.68
C ARG A 70 3.27 -0.13 -0.89
N ILE A 71 2.26 0.44 -1.56
CA ILE A 71 0.99 0.81 -0.89
C ILE A 71 0.28 -0.42 -0.33
N ARG A 72 0.25 -1.54 -1.08
CA ARG A 72 -0.37 -2.79 -0.62
C ARG A 72 0.36 -3.39 0.57
N GLU A 73 1.69 -3.40 0.52
CA GLU A 73 2.57 -3.87 1.60
C GLU A 73 2.46 -2.96 2.83
N GLY A 74 2.27 -1.64 2.63
CA GLY A 74 2.17 -0.67 3.71
C GLY A 74 3.49 -0.03 4.10
N VAL A 75 4.39 0.14 3.12
CA VAL A 75 5.75 0.66 3.25
C VAL A 75 5.86 2.07 2.68
#